data_AF-A0A7Y4WAN1-F1
#
_entry.id   AF-A0A7Y4WAN1-F1
#
_cell.length_a   1.000
_cell.length_b   1.000
_cell.length_c   1.000
_cell.angle_alpha   90.00
_cell.angle_beta   90.00
_cell.angle_gamma   90.00
#
_symmetry.space_group_name_H-M   'P 1'
#
loop_
_entity.id
_entity.type
_entity.pdbx_description
1 polymer ?
#
loop_
_entity_poly.entity_id
_entity_poly.type
_entity_poly.pdbx_seq_one_letter_code
_entity_poly.pdbx_strand_id
1 'polypeptide(L)'
;MQISGHGKPDHLARLLLGVQGADAVGAKPKAQQDGRQDRVQISDRAKEIQRIKSLADQPDAAREARIERISRAVDDGTYSVSGKDVADALIRQTLSDAVL
;
A
#
# COMPACT_ATOMS: atom_id res chain seq x y z
N MET A 1 11.72 37.93 4.16
CA MET A 1 10.83 36.96 3.47
C MET A 1 11.44 36.62 2.11
N GLN A 2 12.31 35.60 2.03
CA GLN A 2 12.65 34.94 0.76
C GLN A 2 12.92 33.47 1.08
N ILE A 3 12.11 32.59 0.51
CA ILE A 3 12.27 31.14 0.55
C ILE A 3 13.06 30.74 -0.70
N SER A 4 14.36 30.49 -0.55
CA SER A 4 15.13 29.78 -1.58
C SER A 4 15.18 28.32 -1.21
N GLY A 5 14.40 27.53 -1.97
CA GLY A 5 14.37 26.08 -1.86
C GLY A 5 15.44 25.46 -2.72
N HIS A 6 16.22 24.54 -2.14
CA HIS A 6 16.86 23.46 -2.85
C HIS A 6 16.98 22.26 -1.90
N GLY A 7 16.70 21.05 -2.39
CA GLY A 7 17.36 19.84 -1.90
C GLY A 7 16.50 18.73 -1.32
N LYS A 8 15.26 18.96 -0.85
CA LYS A 8 14.50 17.90 -0.14
C LYS A 8 14.17 16.64 -0.97
N PRO A 9 13.73 16.73 -2.24
CA PRO A 9 13.40 15.53 -3.01
C PRO A 9 14.67 14.77 -3.45
N ASP A 10 15.71 15.48 -3.87
CA ASP A 10 16.99 14.86 -4.26
C ASP A 10 17.67 14.18 -3.06
N HIS A 11 17.51 14.75 -1.87
CA HIS A 11 18.07 14.16 -0.66
C HIS A 11 17.35 12.87 -0.26
N LEU A 12 16.03 12.80 -0.47
CA LEU A 12 15.22 11.59 -0.28
C LEU A 12 15.58 10.51 -1.30
N ALA A 13 15.77 10.87 -2.57
CA ALA A 13 16.19 9.93 -3.60
C ALA A 13 17.58 9.32 -3.31
N ARG A 14 18.53 10.13 -2.80
CA ARG A 14 19.87 9.64 -2.41
C ARG A 14 19.83 8.72 -1.18
N LEU A 15 18.93 8.97 -0.24
CA LEU A 15 18.75 8.12 0.95
C LEU A 15 18.08 6.79 0.63
N LEU A 16 17.11 6.79 -0.29
CA LEU A 16 16.43 5.59 -0.75
C LEU A 16 17.31 4.73 -1.67
N LEU A 17 18.18 5.35 -2.48
CA LEU A 17 19.04 4.64 -3.44
C LEU A 17 20.38 4.17 -2.85
N GLY A 18 20.70 4.52 -1.60
CA GLY A 18 21.85 3.96 -0.86
C GLY A 18 23.23 4.33 -1.42
N VAL A 19 23.35 5.37 -2.25
CA VAL A 19 24.63 5.79 -2.81
C VAL A 19 25.35 6.71 -1.82
N GLN A 20 26.24 6.13 -1.03
CA GLN A 20 27.13 6.85 -0.13
C GLN A 20 28.31 7.42 -0.94
N GLY A 21 28.19 8.69 -1.33
CA GLY A 21 29.31 9.45 -1.89
C GLY A 21 30.37 9.66 -0.81
N ALA A 22 31.56 9.13 -1.05
CA ALA A 22 32.72 9.35 -0.21
C ALA A 22 33.16 10.82 -0.30
N ASP A 23 33.23 11.52 0.83
CA ASP A 23 34.28 12.51 1.04
C ASP A 23 34.51 12.76 2.54
N ALA A 24 35.78 12.91 2.88
CA ALA A 24 36.35 12.84 4.21
C ALA A 24 36.36 14.18 4.97
N VAL A 25 36.70 14.05 6.27
CA VAL A 25 37.53 14.96 7.12
C VAL A 25 36.84 15.45 8.41
N GLY A 26 37.47 15.13 9.55
CA GLY A 26 37.63 16.12 10.64
C GLY A 26 37.02 15.82 12.02
N ALA A 27 37.76 15.06 12.84
CA ALA A 27 37.80 14.96 14.30
C ALA A 27 36.87 15.83 15.21
N LYS A 28 36.17 15.17 16.15
CA LYS A 28 36.25 15.34 17.63
C LYS A 28 35.24 14.41 18.34
N PRO A 29 35.62 13.64 19.38
CA PRO A 29 34.69 12.75 20.07
C PRO A 29 33.87 13.57 21.07
N LYS A 30 32.63 13.90 20.71
CA LYS A 30 31.63 14.38 21.65
C LYS A 30 30.85 13.20 22.21
N ALA A 31 30.62 13.26 23.52
CA ALA A 31 29.88 12.34 24.34
C ALA A 31 28.80 11.59 23.55
N GLN A 32 28.87 10.27 23.64
CA GLN A 32 27.90 9.32 23.14
C GLN A 32 26.58 9.58 23.88
N GLN A 33 25.83 10.58 23.42
CA GLN A 33 24.39 10.57 23.59
C GLN A 33 23.97 9.33 22.81
N ASP A 34 23.61 8.28 23.54
CA ASP A 34 22.86 7.14 23.01
C ASP A 34 21.60 7.71 22.36
N GLY A 35 21.78 8.08 21.08
CA GLY A 35 20.72 8.41 20.16
C GLY A 35 19.90 7.15 20.08
N ARG A 36 18.83 7.15 20.87
CA ARG A 36 17.76 6.16 20.85
C ARG A 36 17.27 6.13 19.41
N GLN A 37 17.88 5.26 18.61
CA GLN A 37 17.46 4.98 17.26
C GLN A 37 16.07 4.36 17.43
N ASP A 38 15.03 5.12 17.13
CA ASP A 38 13.69 4.57 16.94
C ASP A 38 13.74 3.67 15.71
N ARG A 39 14.25 2.46 15.94
CA ARG A 39 14.34 1.41 14.94
C ARG A 39 12.95 0.82 14.84
N VAL A 40 12.24 1.19 13.78
CA VAL A 40 10.93 0.61 13.46
C VAL A 40 11.16 -0.86 13.13
N GLN A 41 11.01 -1.74 14.12
CA GLN A 41 11.07 -3.18 13.91
C GLN A 41 9.71 -3.63 13.40
N ILE A 42 9.57 -3.73 12.07
CA ILE A 42 8.41 -4.38 11.48
C ILE A 42 8.50 -5.86 11.90
N SER A 43 7.53 -6.31 12.69
CA SER A 43 7.43 -7.70 13.11
C SER A 43 7.37 -8.62 11.90
N ASP A 44 7.87 -9.84 12.02
CA ASP A 44 7.85 -10.78 10.90
C ASP A 44 6.41 -11.08 10.44
N ARG A 45 5.45 -11.02 11.36
CA ARG A 45 4.01 -11.07 11.07
C ARG A 45 3.54 -9.93 10.17
N ALA A 46 4.01 -8.71 10.39
CA ALA A 46 3.63 -7.57 9.57
C ALA A 46 4.23 -7.67 8.15
N LYS A 47 5.45 -8.18 8.01
CA LYS A 47 6.05 -8.48 6.69
C LYS A 47 5.29 -9.56 5.94
N GLU A 48 4.82 -10.58 6.66
CA GLU A 48 4.00 -11.65 6.09
C GLU A 48 2.64 -11.13 5.61
N ILE A 49 1.94 -10.31 6.42
CA ILE A 49 0.70 -9.64 5.99
C ILE A 49 0.94 -8.77 4.76
N GLN A 50 2.05 -8.03 4.71
CA GLN A 50 2.39 -7.19 3.55
C GLN A 50 2.61 -8.04 2.30
N ARG A 51 3.29 -9.19 2.42
CA ARG A 51 3.46 -10.13 1.31
C ARG A 51 2.12 -10.68 0.83
N ILE A 52 1.25 -11.11 1.75
CA ILE A 52 -0.08 -11.63 1.41
C ILE A 52 -0.91 -10.55 0.70
N LYS A 53 -0.91 -9.32 1.20
CA LYS A 53 -1.57 -8.18 0.53
C LYS A 53 -1.03 -7.96 -0.89
N SER A 54 0.29 -7.98 -1.06
CA SER A 54 0.89 -7.81 -2.39
C SER A 54 0.54 -8.91 -3.39
N LEU A 55 0.21 -10.12 -2.91
CA LEU A 55 -0.29 -11.21 -3.74
C LEU A 55 -1.79 -11.04 -4.04
N ALA A 56 -2.58 -10.57 -3.06
CA ALA A 56 -4.00 -10.30 -3.22
C ALA A 56 -4.30 -9.12 -4.15
N ASP A 57 -3.39 -8.15 -4.22
CA ASP A 57 -3.49 -6.97 -5.10
C ASP A 57 -3.10 -7.28 -6.56
N GLN A 58 -2.66 -8.51 -6.86
CA GLN A 58 -2.33 -8.89 -8.24
C GLN A 58 -3.57 -8.95 -9.12
N PRO A 59 -3.46 -8.58 -10.40
CA PRO A 59 -4.58 -8.65 -11.33
C PRO A 59 -5.08 -10.09 -11.47
N ASP A 60 -6.35 -10.29 -11.14
CA ASP A 60 -7.03 -11.57 -11.25
C ASP A 60 -7.76 -11.65 -12.59
N ALA A 61 -7.18 -12.40 -13.54
CA ALA A 61 -7.76 -12.61 -14.87
C ALA A 61 -9.16 -13.25 -14.82
N ALA A 62 -9.46 -14.07 -13.81
CA ALA A 62 -10.79 -14.64 -13.64
C ALA A 62 -11.81 -13.57 -13.23
N ARG A 63 -11.39 -12.62 -12.39
CA ARG A 63 -12.21 -11.46 -12.02
C ARG A 63 -12.46 -10.54 -13.22
N GLU A 64 -11.44 -10.26 -14.02
CA GLU A 64 -11.57 -9.45 -15.24
C GLU A 64 -12.55 -10.08 -16.24
N ALA A 65 -12.39 -11.37 -16.53
CA ALA A 65 -13.30 -12.10 -17.42
C ALA A 65 -14.75 -12.12 -16.91
N ARG A 66 -14.94 -12.16 -15.58
CA ARG A 66 -16.27 -12.08 -14.96
C ARG A 66 -16.89 -10.69 -15.15
N ILE A 67 -16.10 -9.62 -14.95
CA ILE A 67 -16.57 -8.24 -15.13
C ILE A 67 -16.98 -8.01 -16.58
N GLU A 68 -16.15 -8.41 -17.54
CA GLU A 68 -16.44 -8.24 -18.96
C GLU A 68 -17.75 -8.94 -19.37
N ARG A 69 -17.95 -10.17 -18.90
CA ARG A 69 -19.19 -10.93 -19.15
C ARG A 69 -20.43 -10.21 -18.59
N ILE A 70 -20.33 -9.69 -17.36
CA ILE A 70 -21.45 -8.97 -16.73
C ILE A 70 -21.71 -7.67 -17.46
N SER A 71 -20.67 -6.90 -17.82
CA SER A 71 -20.80 -5.66 -18.59
C SER A 71 -21.58 -5.88 -19.88
N ARG A 72 -21.17 -6.88 -20.68
CA ARG A 72 -21.87 -7.23 -21.92
C ARG A 72 -23.33 -7.61 -21.67
N ALA A 73 -23.61 -8.43 -20.66
CA ALA A 73 -24.99 -8.80 -20.32
C ALA A 73 -25.85 -7.59 -19.93
N VAL A 74 -25.26 -6.59 -19.26
CA VAL A 74 -25.94 -5.33 -18.92
C VAL A 74 -26.20 -4.51 -20.19
N ASP A 75 -25.19 -4.35 -21.05
CA ASP A 75 -25.30 -3.60 -22.32
C ASP A 75 -26.35 -4.23 -23.26
N ASP A 76 -26.39 -5.56 -23.33
CA ASP A 76 -27.35 -6.33 -24.12
C ASP A 76 -28.75 -6.36 -23.48
N GLY A 77 -28.92 -5.80 -22.27
CA GLY A 77 -30.19 -5.82 -21.52
C GLY A 77 -30.61 -7.21 -21.03
N THR A 78 -29.70 -8.19 -21.04
CA THR A 78 -29.97 -9.58 -20.64
C THR A 78 -29.60 -9.86 -19.19
N TYR A 79 -29.01 -8.89 -18.50
CA TYR A 79 -28.66 -9.01 -17.09
C TYR A 79 -29.90 -8.89 -16.19
N SER A 80 -30.33 -10.02 -15.63
CA SER A 80 -31.42 -10.08 -14.65
C SER A 80 -30.90 -10.44 -13.26
N VAL A 81 -31.32 -9.70 -12.24
CA VAL A 81 -31.03 -9.98 -10.82
C VAL A 81 -32.33 -10.13 -10.07
N SER A 82 -32.45 -11.13 -9.19
CA SER A 82 -33.64 -11.30 -8.37
C SER A 82 -33.58 -10.43 -7.11
N GLY A 83 -34.75 -10.06 -6.57
CA GLY A 83 -34.82 -9.32 -5.30
C GLY A 83 -34.18 -10.09 -4.12
N LYS A 84 -34.17 -11.43 -4.18
CA LYS A 84 -33.48 -12.28 -3.20
C LYS A 84 -31.98 -12.08 -3.26
N ASP A 85 -31.39 -12.06 -4.47
CA ASP A 85 -29.94 -11.89 -4.63
C ASP A 85 -29.48 -10.52 -4.08
N VAL A 86 -30.32 -9.49 -4.26
CA VAL A 86 -30.07 -8.17 -3.69
C VAL A 86 -30.14 -8.21 -2.16
N ALA A 87 -31.18 -8.83 -1.59
CA ALA A 87 -31.33 -8.95 -0.13
C ALA A 87 -30.17 -9.72 0.51
N ASP A 88 -29.77 -10.84 -0.10
CA ASP A 88 -28.63 -11.64 0.35
C ASP A 88 -27.32 -10.84 0.30
N ALA A 89 -27.10 -10.03 -0.75
CA ALA A 89 -25.93 -9.17 -0.86
C ALA A 89 -25.91 -8.08 0.23
N LEU A 90 -27.06 -7.46 0.51
CA LEU A 90 -27.19 -6.44 1.57
C LEU A 90 -26.89 -7.04 2.95
N ILE A 91 -27.48 -8.18 3.29
CA ILE A 91 -27.25 -8.85 4.58
C ILE A 91 -25.79 -9.29 4.70
N ARG A 92 -25.21 -9.84 3.63
CA ARG A 92 -23.79 -10.24 3.64
C ARG A 92 -22.88 -9.03 3.88
N GLN A 93 -23.17 -7.90 3.24
CA GLN A 93 -22.38 -6.68 3.40
C GLN A 93 -22.46 -6.16 4.84
N THR A 94 -23.66 -6.07 5.44
CA THR A 94 -23.82 -5.57 6.81
C THR A 94 -23.14 -6.47 7.83
N LEU A 95 -23.21 -7.80 7.66
CA LEU A 95 -22.52 -8.73 8.55
C LEU A 95 -21.00 -8.69 8.38
N SER A 96 -20.50 -8.50 7.16
CA SER A 96 -19.05 -8.42 6.91
C SER A 96 -18.45 -7.14 7.49
N ASP A 97 -19.17 -6.02 7.38
CA ASP A 97 -18.77 -4.72 7.94
C ASP A 97 -18.75 -4.73 9.47
N ALA A 98 -19.69 -5.43 10.11
CA ALA A 98 -19.74 -5.54 11.57
C ALA A 98 -18.58 -6.35 12.20
N VAL A 99 -17.83 -7.12 11.40
CA VAL A 99 -16.76 -8.02 11.88
C VAL A 99 -15.36 -7.50 11.54
N LEU A 100 -15.24 -6.50 10.65
CA LEU A 100 -13.97 -5.86 10.26
C LEU A 100 -13.69 -4.59 11.06
#